data_AF-A0A167MHJ2-F1
#
_entry.id   AF-A0A167MHJ2-F1
#
_cell.length_a   1.000
_cell.length_b   1.000
_cell.length_c   1.000
_cell.angle_alpha   90.00
_cell.angle_beta   90.00
_cell.angle_gamma   90.00
#
_symmetry.space_group_name_H-M   'P 1'
#
loop_
_entity.id
_entity.type
_entity.pdbx_description
1 polymer ?
#
loop_
_entity_poly.entity_id
_entity_poly.type
_entity_poly.pdbx_seq_one_letter_code
_entity_poly.pdbx_strand_id
1 'polypeptide(L)' 'MQYWTGPSESHFGEGTIWTEFADEGHALRQVEKYDGKWFSSRNDSEDECWLYDGNIRDLELSDSREISKEEFEVVWQRSA' A
#
# COMPACT_ATOMS: atom_id res chain seq x y z
N MET A 1 -4.80 14.14 -3.25
CA MET A 1 -4.21 12.81 -3.01
C MET A 1 -4.79 12.23 -1.75
N GLN A 2 -4.95 10.92 -1.69
CA GLN A 2 -5.47 10.20 -0.52
C GLN A 2 -4.46 9.12 -0.11
N TYR A 3 -4.30 8.88 1.18
CA TYR A 3 -3.34 7.91 1.70
C TYR A 3 -4.07 6.96 2.65
N TRP A 4 -3.93 5.67 2.41
CA TRP A 4 -4.66 4.66 3.16
C TRP A 4 -3.74 3.55 3.64
N THR A 5 -4.09 2.97 4.77
CA THR A 5 -3.48 1.73 5.28
C THR A 5 -4.55 0.75 5.70
N GLY A 6 -4.28 -0.54 5.53
CA GLY A 6 -5.21 -1.60 5.91
C GLY A 6 -4.51 -2.95 6.04
N PRO A 7 -5.23 -3.95 6.56
CA PRO A 7 -4.76 -5.33 6.53
C PRO A 7 -4.62 -5.81 5.08
N SER A 8 -3.65 -6.69 4.85
CA SER A 8 -3.46 -7.38 3.57
C SER A 8 -3.00 -8.81 3.82
N GLU A 9 -3.22 -9.70 2.87
CA GLU A 9 -2.76 -11.09 2.94
C GLU A 9 -1.98 -11.42 1.67
N SER A 10 -0.84 -12.10 1.83
CA SER A 10 -0.05 -12.63 0.73
C SER A 10 0.40 -14.06 1.01
N HIS A 11 1.20 -14.64 0.11
CA HIS A 11 1.81 -15.94 0.34
C HIS A 11 2.80 -15.96 1.53
N PHE A 12 3.23 -14.80 2.02
CA PHE A 12 4.00 -14.64 3.26
C PHE A 12 3.12 -14.53 4.52
N GLY A 13 1.79 -14.57 4.39
CA GLY A 13 0.82 -14.49 5.48
C GLY A 13 0.15 -13.12 5.61
N GLU A 14 -0.42 -12.85 6.79
CA GLU A 14 -1.06 -11.58 7.13
C GLU A 14 -0.01 -10.45 7.20
N GLY A 15 -0.41 -9.27 6.75
CA GLY A 15 0.43 -8.10 6.70
C GLY A 15 -0.34 -6.80 6.65
N THR A 16 0.34 -5.76 6.21
CA THR A 16 -0.22 -4.43 6.11
C THR A 16 0.16 -3.82 4.78
N ILE A 17 -0.81 -3.18 4.14
CA ILE A 17 -0.62 -2.42 2.92
C ILE A 17 -0.78 -0.93 3.21
N TRP A 18 -0.02 -0.12 2.49
CA TRP A 18 -0.14 1.32 2.42
C TRP A 18 -0.21 1.74 0.97
N THR A 19 -1.19 2.57 0.62
CA THR A 19 -1.40 3.00 -0.76
C THR A 19 -1.63 4.50 -0.82
N GLU A 20 -0.87 5.17 -1.69
CA GLU A 20 -1.17 6.53 -2.13
C GLU A 20 -2.04 6.46 -3.38
N PHE A 21 -3.18 7.14 -3.35
CA PHE A 21 -4.08 7.28 -4.46
C PHE A 21 -4.10 8.72 -4.98
N ALA A 22 -4.18 8.85 -6.31
CA ALA A 22 -4.53 10.10 -6.96
C ALA A 22 -5.94 10.56 -6.55
N ASP A 23 -6.26 11.85 -6.73
CA ASP A 23 -7.61 12.37 -6.48
C ASP A 23 -8.68 11.70 -7.35
N GLU A 24 -8.28 11.18 -8.51
CA GLU A 24 -9.13 10.40 -9.43
C GLU A 24 -9.36 8.96 -8.95
N GLY A 25 -8.56 8.49 -7.98
CA GLY A 25 -8.75 7.22 -7.27
C GLY A 25 -7.82 6.08 -7.68
N HIS A 26 -6.93 6.26 -8.66
CA HIS A 26 -5.93 5.26 -9.05
C HIS A 26 -4.72 5.29 -8.12
N ALA A 27 -4.10 4.13 -7.87
CA ALA A 27 -2.90 4.05 -7.04
C ALA A 27 -1.68 4.64 -7.77
N LEU A 28 -0.85 5.37 -7.02
CA LEU A 28 0.39 5.98 -7.50
C LEU A 28 1.61 5.31 -6.87
N ARG A 29 1.52 4.95 -5.60
CA ARG A 29 2.56 4.25 -4.84
C ARG A 29 1.92 3.25 -3.90
N GLN A 30 2.59 2.13 -3.71
CA GLN A 30 2.17 1.08 -2.80
C GLN A 30 3.35 0.55 -2.01
N VAL A 31 3.10 0.25 -0.74
CA VAL A 31 4.03 -0.45 0.14
C VAL A 31 3.28 -1.57 0.81
N GLU A 32 3.92 -2.71 0.92
CA GLU A 32 3.41 -3.87 1.63
C GLU A 32 4.45 -4.37 2.63
N LYS A 33 3.97 -4.89 3.74
CA LYS A 33 4.81 -5.52 4.75
C LYS A 33 4.22 -6.83 5.21
N TYR A 34 4.95 -7.91 4.96
CA TYR A 34 4.61 -9.26 5.40
C TYR A 34 5.80 -9.87 6.14
N ASP A 35 5.55 -10.55 7.25
CA ASP A 35 6.58 -11.25 8.04
C ASP A 35 7.85 -10.40 8.30
N GLY A 36 7.67 -9.10 8.55
CA GLY A 36 8.78 -8.15 8.80
C GLY A 36 9.57 -7.70 7.55
N LYS A 37 9.30 -8.27 6.38
CA LYS A 37 9.87 -7.87 5.08
C LYS A 37 9.06 -6.77 4.45
N TRP A 38 9.73 -5.88 3.71
CA TRP A 38 9.12 -4.75 3.01
C TRP A 38 9.15 -4.98 1.52
N PHE A 39 8.05 -4.62 0.87
CA PHE A 39 7.88 -4.62 -0.57
C PHE A 39 7.30 -3.27 -0.96
N SER A 40 7.74 -2.70 -2.08
CA SER A 40 7.20 -1.43 -2.53
C SER A 40 7.18 -1.37 -4.04
N SER A 41 6.20 -0.63 -4.59
CA SER A 41 6.05 -0.43 -6.02
C SER A 41 7.20 0.38 -6.66
N ARG A 42 8.21 0.77 -5.88
CA ARG A 42 9.45 1.40 -6.36
C ARG A 42 10.39 0.39 -7.00
N ASN A 43 10.47 -0.80 -6.42
CA ASN A 43 11.32 -1.87 -6.92
C ASN A 43 10.43 -2.83 -7.69
N ASP A 44 10.85 -3.21 -8.90
CA ASP A 44 10.32 -4.39 -9.59
C ASP A 44 10.76 -5.63 -8.79
N SER A 45 10.08 -5.90 -7.66
CA SER A 45 10.20 -7.18 -6.97
C SER A 45 9.37 -8.21 -7.72
N GLU A 46 10.02 -9.27 -8.19
CA GLU A 46 9.33 -10.42 -8.79
C GLU A 46 8.48 -11.19 -7.75
N ASP A 47 8.70 -10.94 -6.45
CA ASP A 47 8.04 -11.62 -5.34
C ASP A 47 6.67 -11.01 -4.94
N GLU A 48 6.59 -9.70 -4.65
CA GLU A 48 5.38 -9.05 -4.08
C GLU A 48 5.33 -7.55 -4.38
N CYS A 49 4.18 -6.92 -4.11
CA CYS A 49 3.89 -5.48 -4.26
C CYS A 49 3.69 -4.96 -5.69
N TRP A 50 2.68 -5.51 -6.37
CA TRP A 50 2.13 -4.96 -7.60
C TRP A 50 1.27 -3.73 -7.31
N LEU A 51 1.53 -2.63 -8.01
CA LEU A 51 0.71 -1.43 -7.88
C LEU A 51 -0.76 -1.75 -8.19
N TYR A 52 -1.66 -1.46 -7.25
CA TYR A 52 -3.09 -1.68 -7.45
C TYR A 52 -3.61 -0.95 -8.70
N ASP A 53 -4.18 -1.71 -9.64
CA ASP A 53 -4.61 -1.20 -10.95
C ASP A 53 -6.06 -0.70 -10.98
N GLY A 54 -6.82 -0.97 -9.92
CA GLY A 54 -8.21 -0.54 -9.77
C GLY A 54 -8.38 0.90 -9.27
N ASN A 55 -9.60 1.22 -8.82
CA ASN A 55 -9.94 2.52 -8.26
C ASN A 55 -10.34 2.37 -6.79
N ILE A 56 -9.87 3.29 -5.94
CA ILE A 56 -10.20 3.32 -4.51
C ILE A 56 -11.71 3.35 -4.23
N ARG A 57 -12.52 3.90 -5.15
CA ARG A 57 -13.99 3.97 -5.01
C ARG A 57 -14.67 2.60 -5.05
N ASP A 58 -14.02 1.61 -5.64
CA ASP A 58 -14.52 0.23 -5.75
C ASP A 58 -13.97 -0.67 -4.63
N LEU A 59 -13.05 -0.16 -3.79
CA LEU A 59 -12.47 -0.91 -2.68
C LEU A 59 -13.39 -0.91 -1.46
N GLU A 60 -13.49 -2.07 -0.81
CA GLU A 60 -14.04 -2.16 0.54
C GLU A 60 -12.98 -1.71 1.54
N LEU A 61 -13.22 -0.57 2.19
CA LEU A 61 -12.28 0.06 3.13
C LEU A 61 -12.73 -0.04 4.59
N SER A 62 -13.63 -0.96 4.91
CA SER A 62 -14.21 -1.19 6.24
C SER A 62 -13.14 -1.40 7.31
N ASP A 63 -12.11 -2.18 6.99
CA ASP A 63 -10.96 -2.47 7.86
C ASP A 63 -9.72 -1.60 7.56
N SER A 64 -9.88 -0.60 6.67
CA SER A 64 -8.82 0.34 6.31
C SER A 64 -8.98 1.68 7.05
N ARG A 65 -7.88 2.43 7.12
CA ARG A 65 -7.83 3.75 7.75
C ARG A 65 -7.10 4.74 6.86
N GLU A 66 -7.67 5.92 6.71
CA GLU A 66 -6.98 7.05 6.09
C GLU A 66 -5.84 7.55 6.98
N ILE A 67 -4.67 7.80 6.39
CA ILE A 67 -3.48 8.27 7.08
C ILE A 67 -3.00 9.60 6.48
N SER A 68 -2.09 10.26 7.21
CA SER A 68 -1.44 11.46 6.70
C SER A 68 -0.40 11.12 5.63
N LYS A 69 -0.08 12.10 4.78
CA LYS A 69 1.03 12.02 3.84
C LYS A 69 2.35 11.76 4.58
N GLU A 70 2.57 12.44 5.70
CA GLU A 70 3.79 12.31 6.51
C GLU A 70 3.97 10.87 7.01
N GLU A 71 2.90 10.24 7.47
CA GLU A 71 2.90 8.83 7.90
C GLU A 71 3.23 7.88 6.73
N PHE A 72 2.64 8.12 5.56
CA PHE A 72 2.96 7.34 4.36
C PHE A 72 4.43 7.49 3.94
N GLU A 73 4.96 8.71 3.92
CA GLU A 73 6.36 8.95 3.52
C GLU A 73 7.36 8.26 4.45
N VAL A 74 7.08 8.19 5.75
CA VAL A 74 7.94 7.44 6.71
C VAL A 74 8.01 5.96 6.30
N VAL A 75 6.88 5.37 5.92
CA VAL A 75 6.81 3.97 5.47
C VAL A 75 7.50 3.80 4.11
N TRP A 76 7.26 4.71 3.17
CA TRP A 76 7.87 4.72 1.84
C TRP A 76 9.39 4.84 1.86
N GLN A 77 9.96 5.59 2.81
CA GLN A 77 11.42 5.66 2.98
C GLN A 77 11.99 4.40 3.64
N ARG A 78 11.20 3.72 4.48
CA ARG A 78 11.61 2.50 5.18
C ARG A 78 11.55 1.25 4.31
N SER A 79 10.69 1.26 3.29
CA SER A 79 10.52 0.17 2.32
C SER A 79 11.49 0.23 1.14
N ALA A 80 12.48 1.13 1.20
CA ALA A 80 13.51 1.35 0.21
C ALA A 80 14.76 0.49 0.45
#